data_AF-A0A959HID7-F1
#
_entry.id   AF-A0A959HID7-F1
#
_cell.length_a   1.000
_cell.length_b   1.000
_cell.length_c   1.000
_cell.angle_alpha   90.00
_cell.angle_beta   90.00
_cell.angle_gamma   90.00
#
_symmetry.space_group_name_H-M   'P 1'
#
loop_
_entity.id
_entity.type
_entity.pdbx_description
1 polymer ?
#
loop_
_entity_poly.entity_id
_entity_poly.type
_entity_poly.pdbx_seq_one_letter_code
_entity_poly.pdbx_strand_id
1 'polypeptide(L)'
;MKKIKTYLALIFSFLLATSCKDYLDVQPENVISEDNLEIEELVVNAYSALDYRFNTGEFRDNWPFDHAPSNWAFSDIRSGDAYKGGGGVGDNPGGGMHALEIHQVFPSSENAYNLWRALYFGLFRVNNAIITLNEATDFANKDLRIAEMRVLRAHFYFELMKNFGSFVYIDENTPISEVASLPNSFDKNFLWSKIEADLNAAIAVLPETQAGLGRVNKLVAHAYLAKAKLFQEQWNEAIANADLVLAGPYRLVEDIERLYSEPGYGNDENVFAIQYSINDGSEYGNLNFGDLLNSPDSPADDINHPYLNGDDFDKPSQNIVNAFKVDENG
;
A
#
# COMPACT_ATOMS: atom_id res chain seq x y z
N MET A 1 13.82 18.97 -69.50
CA MET A 1 13.39 19.43 -68.16
C MET A 1 12.09 18.79 -67.66
N LYS A 2 11.05 18.57 -68.49
CA LYS A 2 9.78 17.94 -68.03
C LYS A 2 9.97 16.49 -67.51
N LYS A 3 10.76 15.65 -68.19
CA LYS A 3 11.00 14.25 -67.76
C LYS A 3 11.73 14.15 -66.42
N ILE A 4 12.69 15.04 -66.13
CA ILE A 4 13.43 15.07 -64.85
C ILE A 4 12.51 15.43 -63.68
N LYS A 5 11.56 16.36 -63.88
CA LYS A 5 10.57 16.71 -62.86
C LYS A 5 9.62 15.54 -62.56
N THR A 6 9.28 14.72 -63.55
CA THR A 6 8.45 13.52 -63.36
C THR A 6 9.18 12.42 -62.58
N TYR A 7 10.48 12.21 -62.85
CA TYR A 7 11.29 11.25 -62.08
C TYR A 7 11.51 11.70 -60.63
N LEU A 8 11.74 13.00 -60.39
CA LEU A 8 11.83 13.57 -59.04
C LEU A 8 10.51 13.44 -58.24
N ALA A 9 9.36 13.64 -58.91
CA ALA A 9 8.06 13.47 -58.26
C ALA A 9 7.78 11.99 -57.90
N LEU A 10 8.18 11.04 -58.75
CA LEU A 10 8.05 9.61 -58.48
C LEU A 10 8.96 9.14 -57.34
N ILE A 11 10.20 9.64 -57.26
CA ILE A 11 11.13 9.33 -56.16
C ILE A 11 10.63 9.91 -54.83
N PHE A 12 10.09 11.13 -54.85
CA PHE A 12 9.50 11.76 -53.66
C PHE A 12 8.24 11.04 -53.19
N SER A 13 7.43 10.52 -54.12
CA SER A 13 6.25 9.70 -53.80
C SER A 13 6.61 8.32 -53.22
N PHE A 14 7.78 7.77 -53.57
CA PHE A 14 8.26 6.50 -53.03
C PHE A 14 8.88 6.65 -51.62
N LEU A 15 9.48 7.82 -51.33
CA LEU A 15 9.99 8.18 -50.00
C LEU A 15 8.88 8.44 -48.96
N LEU A 16 7.68 8.82 -49.40
CA LEU A 16 6.52 9.01 -48.51
C LEU A 16 5.79 7.71 -48.18
N ALA A 17 6.10 6.60 -48.86
CA ALA A 17 5.44 5.30 -48.65
C ALA A 17 6.13 4.43 -47.58
N THR A 18 7.29 4.83 -47.06
CA THR A 18 7.98 4.11 -45.96
C THR A 18 7.66 4.74 -44.62
N SER A 19 6.38 4.73 -44.23
CA SER A 19 5.99 5.00 -42.84
C SER A 19 6.29 3.75 -42.03
N CYS A 20 7.46 3.70 -41.41
CA CYS A 20 7.76 2.72 -40.36
C CYS A 20 6.90 3.09 -39.15
N LYS A 21 5.73 2.45 -39.02
CA LYS A 21 4.86 2.64 -37.84
C LYS A 21 5.49 2.02 -36.58
N ASP A 22 6.22 0.92 -36.73
CA ASP A 22 6.67 0.10 -35.60
C ASP A 22 7.91 0.64 -34.84
N TYR A 23 8.50 1.77 -35.25
CA TYR A 23 9.62 2.38 -34.52
C TYR A 23 9.16 3.37 -33.44
N LEU A 24 7.92 3.87 -33.53
CA LEU A 24 7.35 4.79 -32.54
C LEU A 24 6.51 4.07 -31.49
N ASP A 25 6.14 2.81 -31.73
CA ASP A 25 5.56 1.91 -30.73
C ASP A 25 6.69 1.19 -29.99
N VAL A 26 7.52 1.96 -29.28
CA VAL A 26 8.46 1.39 -28.31
C VAL A 26 7.67 1.08 -27.05
N GLN A 27 7.33 -0.18 -26.84
CA GLN A 27 6.89 -0.64 -25.53
C GLN A 27 8.01 -0.32 -24.54
N PRO A 28 7.74 0.39 -23.43
CA PRO A 28 8.80 0.79 -22.50
C PRO A 28 9.55 -0.44 -22.01
N GLU A 29 10.86 -0.52 -22.29
CA GLU A 29 11.74 -1.69 -22.06
C GLU A 29 11.95 -2.06 -20.56
N ASN A 30 11.24 -1.41 -19.64
CA ASN A 30 11.25 -1.70 -18.21
C ASN A 30 9.85 -1.69 -17.57
N VAL A 31 8.79 -1.79 -18.38
CA VAL A 31 7.45 -2.09 -17.88
C VAL A 31 7.21 -3.56 -18.15
N ILE A 32 6.99 -4.34 -17.10
CA ILE A 32 6.39 -5.67 -17.26
C ILE A 32 5.01 -5.39 -17.88
N SER A 33 4.86 -5.60 -19.19
CA SER A 33 3.55 -5.44 -19.82
C SER A 33 2.64 -6.52 -19.22
N GLU A 34 1.52 -6.09 -18.63
CA GLU A 34 0.56 -6.95 -17.94
C GLU A 34 0.04 -8.10 -18.81
N ASP A 35 0.10 -7.93 -20.14
CA ASP A 35 -0.15 -8.96 -21.16
C ASP A 35 0.72 -10.22 -21.04
N ASN A 36 1.82 -10.18 -20.27
CA ASN A 36 2.76 -11.28 -20.10
C ASN A 36 2.76 -11.92 -18.70
N LEU A 37 1.89 -11.48 -17.78
CA LEU A 37 1.79 -12.07 -16.43
C LEU A 37 0.65 -13.08 -16.35
N GLU A 38 0.92 -14.21 -15.69
CA GLU A 38 -0.12 -15.18 -15.36
C GLU A 38 -1.09 -14.59 -14.32
N ILE A 39 -2.36 -15.00 -14.35
CA ILE A 39 -3.42 -14.43 -13.47
C ILE A 39 -3.03 -14.47 -11.99
N GLU A 40 -2.42 -15.56 -11.53
CA GLU A 40 -2.01 -15.69 -10.14
C GLU A 40 -0.82 -14.78 -9.79
N GLU A 41 0.03 -14.44 -10.76
CA GLU A 41 1.12 -13.47 -10.57
C GLU A 41 0.57 -12.05 -10.42
N LEU A 42 -0.49 -11.68 -11.15
CA LEU A 42 -1.20 -10.41 -10.94
C LEU A 42 -1.83 -10.33 -9.54
N VAL A 43 -2.41 -11.42 -9.06
CA VAL A 43 -2.93 -11.51 -7.68
C VAL A 43 -1.80 -11.32 -6.67
N VAL A 44 -0.67 -12.02 -6.83
CA VAL A 44 0.51 -11.84 -5.96
C VAL A 44 1.08 -10.43 -6.05
N ASN A 45 1.07 -9.83 -7.24
CA ASN A 45 1.52 -8.45 -7.45
C ASN A 45 0.63 -7.44 -6.70
N ALA A 46 -0.69 -7.66 -6.67
CA ALA A 46 -1.60 -6.84 -5.86
C ALA A 46 -1.31 -6.95 -4.35
N TYR A 47 -1.00 -8.15 -3.83
CA TYR A 47 -0.56 -8.33 -2.45
C TYR A 47 0.77 -7.63 -2.16
N SER A 48 1.72 -7.68 -3.10
CA SER A 48 3.01 -7.01 -2.92
C SER A 48 2.87 -5.50 -2.73
N ALA A 49 1.81 -4.88 -3.25
CA ALA A 49 1.56 -3.46 -3.08
C ALA A 49 1.24 -3.02 -1.64
N LEU A 50 0.99 -3.97 -0.73
CA LEU A 50 0.78 -3.67 0.69
C LEU A 50 2.04 -3.12 1.39
N ASP A 51 3.23 -3.35 0.82
CA ASP A 51 4.47 -2.75 1.30
C ASP A 51 4.67 -1.28 0.86
N TYR A 52 3.72 -0.75 0.09
CA TYR A 52 3.65 0.61 -0.45
C TYR A 52 4.75 0.98 -1.46
N ARG A 53 5.48 -0.02 -2.00
CA ARG A 53 6.40 0.17 -3.11
C ARG A 53 5.68 0.10 -4.46
N PHE A 54 5.96 1.06 -5.34
CA PHE A 54 5.29 1.16 -6.65
C PHE A 54 6.21 0.96 -7.87
N ASN A 55 7.53 0.82 -7.66
CA ASN A 55 8.54 0.41 -8.64
C ASN A 55 8.42 1.08 -10.03
N THR A 56 8.29 2.41 -10.07
CA THR A 56 8.31 3.22 -11.30
C THR A 56 9.71 3.60 -11.78
N GLY A 57 10.75 3.16 -11.06
CA GLY A 57 12.16 3.40 -11.37
C GLY A 57 12.76 4.62 -10.68
N GLU A 58 11.99 5.35 -9.85
CA GLU A 58 12.51 6.41 -8.99
C GLU A 58 13.01 5.82 -7.66
N PHE A 59 13.94 6.51 -7.01
CA PHE A 59 14.52 6.04 -5.76
C PHE A 59 13.44 5.79 -4.69
N ARG A 60 12.52 6.74 -4.50
CA ARG A 60 11.47 6.67 -3.46
C ARG A 60 10.50 5.52 -3.61
N ASP A 61 10.44 4.91 -4.80
CA ASP A 61 9.55 3.80 -5.11
C ASP A 61 9.91 2.51 -4.37
N ASN A 62 11.19 2.35 -4.02
CA ASN A 62 11.72 1.15 -3.40
C ASN A 62 12.01 1.33 -1.90
N TRP A 63 11.91 2.55 -1.38
CA TRP A 63 12.26 2.91 -0.01
C TRP A 63 11.13 3.73 0.65
N PRO A 64 10.03 3.08 1.05
CA PRO A 64 8.80 3.75 1.48
C PRO A 64 8.86 4.29 2.91
N PHE A 65 10.04 4.68 3.41
CA PHE A 65 10.18 5.15 4.79
C PHE A 65 9.49 6.50 5.05
N ASP A 66 9.21 7.28 4.02
CA ASP A 66 8.45 8.53 4.12
C ASP A 66 6.93 8.33 3.97
N HIS A 67 6.50 7.11 3.66
CA HIS A 67 5.12 6.72 3.47
C HIS A 67 4.93 5.24 3.84
N ALA A 68 5.40 4.85 5.03
CA ALA A 68 5.49 3.46 5.43
C ALA A 68 4.09 2.81 5.63
N PRO A 69 3.93 1.50 5.38
CA PRO A 69 2.69 0.77 5.67
C PRO A 69 2.28 0.77 7.15
N SER A 70 3.25 0.81 8.07
CA SER A 70 3.04 1.01 9.51
C SER A 70 2.43 2.37 9.84
N ASN A 71 2.52 3.31 8.89
CA ASN A 71 1.99 4.67 8.96
C ASN A 71 2.64 5.53 10.07
N TRP A 72 3.82 5.15 10.60
CA TRP A 72 4.48 5.84 11.72
C TRP A 72 4.59 7.36 11.50
N ALA A 73 4.96 7.79 10.29
CA ALA A 73 5.10 9.21 9.97
C ALA A 73 3.77 9.99 9.98
N PHE A 74 2.66 9.36 9.62
CA PHE A 74 1.34 10.00 9.53
C PHE A 74 0.42 9.67 10.71
N SER A 75 0.81 8.73 11.56
CA SER A 75 0.11 8.31 12.77
C SER A 75 0.87 8.79 13.98
N ASP A 76 1.99 8.15 14.32
CA ASP A 76 2.64 8.23 15.62
C ASP A 76 3.25 9.62 15.83
N ILE A 77 3.90 10.16 14.80
CA ILE A 77 4.40 11.53 14.79
C ILE A 77 3.27 12.57 14.89
N ARG A 78 2.16 12.37 14.16
CA ARG A 78 1.05 13.35 14.14
C ARG A 78 0.15 13.30 15.36
N SER A 79 0.04 12.13 15.99
CA SER A 79 -0.75 11.90 17.20
C SER A 79 0.00 12.35 18.47
N GLY A 80 1.32 12.49 18.37
CA GLY A 80 2.19 12.88 19.48
C GLY A 80 2.67 11.69 20.31
N ASP A 81 2.52 10.46 19.82
CA ASP A 81 3.14 9.27 20.40
C ASP A 81 4.65 9.26 20.16
N ALA A 82 5.10 9.86 19.05
CA ALA A 82 6.50 10.04 18.72
C ALA A 82 6.83 11.49 18.30
N TYR A 83 8.09 11.89 18.53
CA TYR A 83 8.73 13.03 17.87
C TYR A 83 9.38 12.56 16.58
N LYS A 84 9.53 13.46 15.60
CA LYS A 84 10.11 13.12 14.28
C LYS A 84 11.46 12.42 14.38
N GLY A 85 12.33 12.88 15.29
CA GLY A 85 13.70 12.38 15.39
C GLY A 85 14.60 12.83 14.23
N GLY A 86 15.58 11.98 13.86
CA GLY A 86 16.57 12.24 12.82
C GLY A 86 17.61 13.32 13.18
N GLY A 87 18.29 13.83 12.15
CA GLY A 87 19.33 14.87 12.29
C GLY A 87 18.81 16.27 12.68
N GLY A 88 17.53 16.39 13.04
CA GLY A 88 16.87 17.63 13.45
C GLY A 88 15.71 18.04 12.53
N VAL A 89 15.13 19.22 12.81
CA VAL A 89 13.92 19.71 12.11
C VAL A 89 14.10 19.93 10.61
N GLY A 90 15.33 20.13 10.15
CA GLY A 90 15.67 20.33 8.74
C GLY A 90 15.88 19.03 7.95
N ASP A 91 15.83 17.87 8.62
CA ASP A 91 16.04 16.57 7.99
C ASP A 91 14.73 16.04 7.38
N ASN A 92 14.78 15.56 6.14
CA ASN A 92 13.65 15.36 5.22
C ASN A 92 12.81 16.65 4.96
N PRO A 93 13.44 17.77 4.52
CA PRO A 93 12.76 19.07 4.45
C PRO A 93 11.73 19.17 3.31
N GLY A 94 11.97 18.54 2.16
CA GLY A 94 10.99 18.46 1.05
C GLY A 94 9.80 17.55 1.36
N GLY A 95 10.05 16.49 2.14
CA GLY A 95 9.03 15.59 2.66
C GLY A 95 8.06 16.26 3.63
N GLY A 96 8.56 17.22 4.42
CA GLY A 96 7.76 17.93 5.41
C GLY A 96 7.43 17.08 6.63
N MET A 97 8.30 16.12 6.99
CA MET A 97 8.01 15.23 8.13
C MET A 97 7.94 15.98 9.47
N HIS A 98 8.76 17.01 9.69
CA HIS A 98 8.57 17.90 10.83
C HIS A 98 7.25 18.68 10.75
N ALA A 99 6.80 19.02 9.55
CA ALA A 99 5.51 19.68 9.36
C ALA A 99 4.32 18.76 9.69
N LEU A 100 4.48 17.44 9.58
CA LEU A 100 3.51 16.46 10.11
C LEU A 100 3.42 16.59 11.64
N GLU A 101 4.56 16.59 12.33
CA GLU A 101 4.67 16.69 13.81
C GLU A 101 3.99 17.94 14.37
N ILE A 102 4.19 19.11 13.74
CA ILE A 102 3.65 20.40 14.21
C ILE A 102 2.32 20.79 13.55
N HIS A 103 1.69 19.88 12.81
CA HIS A 103 0.42 20.09 12.08
C HIS A 103 0.44 21.27 11.09
N GLN A 104 1.57 21.49 10.42
CA GLN A 104 1.76 22.53 9.39
C GLN A 104 2.00 21.94 8.00
N VAL A 105 1.38 20.79 7.71
CA VAL A 105 1.49 20.11 6.42
C VAL A 105 1.08 21.03 5.28
N PHE A 106 1.85 21.02 4.20
CA PHE A 106 1.65 21.86 3.03
C PHE A 106 1.32 21.02 1.79
N PRO A 107 0.60 21.58 0.78
CA PRO A 107 0.12 20.81 -0.37
C PRO A 107 1.22 20.15 -1.22
N SER A 108 2.44 20.68 -1.19
CA SER A 108 3.60 20.13 -1.91
C SER A 108 4.47 19.20 -1.07
N SER A 109 3.96 18.65 0.05
CA SER A 109 4.67 17.66 0.87
C SER A 109 4.94 16.40 0.04
N GLU A 110 6.22 16.06 -0.14
CA GLU A 110 6.61 14.86 -0.88
C GLU A 110 6.11 13.59 -0.17
N ASN A 111 6.14 13.54 1.16
CA ASN A 111 5.66 12.39 1.93
C ASN A 111 4.17 12.15 1.67
N ALA A 112 3.34 13.21 1.76
CA ALA A 112 1.90 13.10 1.53
C ALA A 112 1.60 12.69 0.08
N TYR A 113 2.37 13.22 -0.88
CA TYR A 113 2.26 12.86 -2.28
C TYR A 113 2.66 11.39 -2.54
N ASN A 114 3.74 10.90 -1.92
CA ASN A 114 4.20 9.53 -2.06
C ASN A 114 3.23 8.53 -1.43
N LEU A 115 2.67 8.84 -0.25
CA LEU A 115 1.60 8.03 0.34
C LEU A 115 0.39 7.96 -0.59
N TRP A 116 -0.05 9.10 -1.14
CA TRP A 116 -1.14 9.12 -2.11
C TRP A 116 -0.83 8.22 -3.33
N ARG A 117 0.36 8.37 -3.92
CA ARG A 117 0.80 7.54 -5.05
C ARG A 117 0.77 6.06 -4.70
N ALA A 118 1.39 5.65 -3.60
CA ALA A 118 1.48 4.26 -3.19
C ALA A 118 0.08 3.61 -3.08
N LEU A 119 -0.87 4.30 -2.46
CA LEU A 119 -2.25 3.83 -2.33
C LEU A 119 -2.93 3.68 -3.70
N TYR A 120 -2.77 4.65 -4.62
CA TYR A 120 -3.34 4.55 -5.97
C TYR A 120 -2.65 3.51 -6.86
N PHE A 121 -1.35 3.26 -6.70
CA PHE A 121 -0.67 2.16 -7.36
C PHE A 121 -1.16 0.80 -6.85
N GLY A 122 -1.42 0.68 -5.54
CA GLY A 122 -2.09 -0.50 -4.98
C GLY A 122 -3.47 -0.72 -5.58
N LEU A 123 -4.29 0.34 -5.64
CA LEU A 123 -5.61 0.30 -6.30
C LEU A 123 -5.54 -0.10 -7.76
N PHE A 124 -4.56 0.40 -8.51
CA PHE A 124 -4.35 0.04 -9.91
C PHE A 124 -4.04 -1.46 -10.07
N ARG A 125 -3.08 -2.00 -9.31
CA ARG A 125 -2.74 -3.43 -9.36
C ARG A 125 -3.92 -4.32 -8.98
N VAL A 126 -4.68 -3.92 -7.96
CA VAL A 126 -5.90 -4.62 -7.53
C VAL A 126 -6.97 -4.61 -8.62
N ASN A 127 -7.25 -3.44 -9.22
CA ASN A 127 -8.25 -3.33 -10.26
C ASN A 127 -7.87 -4.13 -11.50
N ASN A 128 -6.59 -4.11 -11.92
CA ASN A 128 -6.12 -4.91 -13.06
C ASN A 128 -6.27 -6.41 -12.79
N ALA A 129 -5.90 -6.90 -11.60
CA ALA A 129 -6.14 -8.28 -11.23
C ALA A 129 -7.63 -8.65 -11.30
N ILE A 130 -8.54 -7.78 -10.84
CA ILE A 130 -10.00 -7.99 -10.94
C ILE A 130 -10.46 -8.02 -12.41
N ILE A 131 -9.99 -7.11 -13.27
CA ILE A 131 -10.31 -7.09 -14.71
C ILE A 131 -9.92 -8.43 -15.33
N THR A 132 -8.65 -8.85 -15.18
CA THR A 132 -8.15 -10.09 -15.76
C THR A 132 -8.88 -11.32 -15.22
N LEU A 133 -9.16 -11.37 -13.91
CA LEU A 133 -9.95 -12.44 -13.30
C LEU A 133 -11.37 -12.50 -13.90
N ASN A 134 -12.02 -11.35 -14.11
CA ASN A 134 -13.37 -11.28 -14.68
C ASN A 134 -13.41 -11.78 -16.13
N GLU A 135 -12.37 -11.50 -16.92
CA GLU A 135 -12.24 -11.96 -18.31
C GLU A 135 -11.87 -13.45 -18.43
N ALA A 136 -11.24 -14.03 -17.40
CA ALA A 136 -10.87 -15.43 -17.40
C ALA A 136 -12.10 -16.36 -17.42
N THR A 137 -12.12 -17.32 -18.36
CA THR A 137 -13.23 -18.29 -18.51
C THR A 137 -13.10 -19.51 -17.62
N ASP A 138 -11.88 -20.04 -17.45
CA ASP A 138 -11.61 -21.33 -16.79
C ASP A 138 -10.52 -21.22 -15.71
N PHE A 139 -10.57 -20.16 -14.89
CA PHE A 139 -9.64 -20.01 -13.78
C PHE A 139 -10.22 -20.59 -12.49
N ALA A 140 -9.58 -21.66 -11.98
CA ALA A 140 -9.93 -22.21 -10.68
C ALA A 140 -9.74 -21.15 -9.59
N ASN A 141 -10.64 -21.11 -8.60
CA ASN A 141 -10.63 -20.12 -7.52
C ASN A 141 -10.84 -18.66 -7.97
N LYS A 142 -11.38 -18.40 -9.18
CA LYS A 142 -11.70 -17.03 -9.66
C LYS A 142 -12.43 -16.18 -8.63
N ASP A 143 -13.58 -16.65 -8.14
CA ASP A 143 -14.38 -15.89 -7.17
C ASP A 143 -13.63 -15.67 -5.86
N LEU A 144 -12.82 -16.65 -5.44
CA LEU A 144 -11.99 -16.54 -4.24
C LEU A 144 -10.92 -15.44 -4.42
N ARG A 145 -10.23 -15.40 -5.57
CA ARG A 145 -9.23 -14.35 -5.85
C ARG A 145 -9.85 -12.97 -5.99
N ILE A 146 -11.02 -12.85 -6.62
CA ILE A 146 -11.75 -11.59 -6.67
C ILE A 146 -12.12 -11.11 -5.26
N ALA A 147 -12.55 -12.04 -4.38
CA ALA A 147 -12.85 -11.71 -2.99
C ALA A 147 -11.61 -11.22 -2.22
N GLU A 148 -10.44 -11.83 -2.43
CA GLU A 148 -9.17 -11.33 -1.89
C GLU A 148 -8.86 -9.91 -2.38
N MET A 149 -8.97 -9.67 -3.69
CA MET A 149 -8.73 -8.36 -4.30
C MET A 149 -9.65 -7.28 -3.75
N ARG A 150 -10.91 -7.61 -3.45
CA ARG A 150 -11.85 -6.67 -2.80
C ARG A 150 -11.43 -6.28 -1.39
N VAL A 151 -10.88 -7.21 -0.59
CA VAL A 151 -10.31 -6.85 0.73
C VAL A 151 -9.13 -5.91 0.58
N LEU A 152 -8.22 -6.18 -0.38
CA LEU A 152 -7.09 -5.30 -0.65
C LEU A 152 -7.54 -3.92 -1.14
N ARG A 153 -8.54 -3.85 -2.03
CA ARG A 153 -9.11 -2.57 -2.47
C ARG A 153 -9.69 -1.78 -1.31
N ALA A 154 -10.44 -2.45 -0.44
CA ALA A 154 -11.00 -1.85 0.76
C ALA A 154 -9.91 -1.32 1.69
N HIS A 155 -8.78 -2.04 1.85
CA HIS A 155 -7.61 -1.56 2.60
C HIS A 155 -7.08 -0.24 2.03
N PHE A 156 -6.75 -0.18 0.73
CA PHE A 156 -6.18 1.03 0.14
C PHE A 156 -7.14 2.23 0.22
N TYR A 157 -8.45 2.01 0.02
CA TYR A 157 -9.44 3.08 0.19
C TYR A 157 -9.66 3.49 1.65
N PHE A 158 -9.58 2.55 2.59
CA PHE A 158 -9.64 2.87 4.00
C PHE A 158 -8.45 3.74 4.43
N GLU A 159 -7.25 3.46 3.93
CA GLU A 159 -6.07 4.28 4.19
C GLU A 159 -6.14 5.66 3.55
N LEU A 160 -6.73 5.79 2.35
CA LEU A 160 -7.06 7.08 1.75
C LEU A 160 -8.06 7.87 2.60
N MET A 161 -9.10 7.20 3.11
CA MET A 161 -10.10 7.81 3.99
C MET A 161 -9.46 8.31 5.29
N LYS A 162 -8.63 7.50 5.94
CA LYS A 162 -7.92 7.83 7.18
C LYS A 162 -7.01 9.05 7.03
N ASN A 163 -6.23 9.09 5.94
CA ASN A 163 -5.16 10.08 5.81
C ASN A 163 -5.57 11.36 5.09
N PHE A 164 -6.53 11.30 4.18
CA PHE A 164 -6.93 12.43 3.34
C PHE A 164 -8.41 12.82 3.48
N GLY A 165 -9.29 11.88 3.85
CA GLY A 165 -10.72 12.11 4.07
C GLY A 165 -11.55 12.45 2.83
N SER A 166 -10.91 12.77 1.70
CA SER A 166 -11.51 13.05 0.39
C SER A 166 -10.56 12.54 -0.69
N PHE A 167 -11.07 11.72 -1.62
CA PHE A 167 -10.26 11.10 -2.66
C PHE A 167 -11.10 10.75 -3.88
N VAL A 168 -10.44 10.46 -5.00
CA VAL A 168 -11.09 10.00 -6.22
C VAL A 168 -11.36 8.49 -6.10
N TYR A 169 -12.62 8.09 -6.18
CA TYR A 169 -12.97 6.68 -6.25
C TYR A 169 -12.91 6.18 -7.70
N ILE A 170 -12.18 5.09 -7.91
CA ILE A 170 -12.02 4.36 -9.18
C ILE A 170 -12.16 2.84 -8.95
N ASP A 171 -12.71 2.12 -9.91
CA ASP A 171 -12.81 0.66 -9.85
C ASP A 171 -12.51 0.03 -11.20
N GLU A 172 -12.63 -1.30 -11.29
CA GLU A 172 -12.36 -2.08 -12.50
C GLU A 172 -13.22 -1.66 -13.70
N ASN A 173 -14.32 -0.93 -13.48
CA ASN A 173 -15.23 -0.47 -14.51
C ASN A 173 -14.98 0.99 -14.92
N THR A 174 -14.04 1.68 -14.27
CA THR A 174 -13.74 3.09 -14.53
C THR A 174 -12.77 3.21 -15.72
N PRO A 175 -13.17 3.83 -16.85
CA PRO A 175 -12.26 3.99 -17.98
C PRO A 175 -11.07 4.87 -17.65
N ILE A 176 -9.85 4.44 -18.01
CA ILE A 176 -8.60 5.19 -17.77
C ILE A 176 -8.68 6.62 -18.32
N SER A 177 -9.33 6.80 -19.48
CA SER A 177 -9.52 8.10 -20.11
C SER A 177 -10.35 9.09 -19.29
N GLU A 178 -11.17 8.60 -18.36
CA GLU A 178 -12.07 9.42 -17.54
C GLU A 178 -11.48 9.75 -16.17
N VAL A 179 -10.48 8.99 -15.69
CA VAL A 179 -9.89 9.12 -14.34
C VAL A 179 -9.47 10.56 -14.03
N ALA A 180 -8.79 11.24 -14.97
CA ALA A 180 -8.31 12.61 -14.78
C ALA A 180 -9.43 13.67 -14.66
N SER A 181 -10.66 13.32 -15.03
CA SER A 181 -11.83 14.21 -14.98
C SER A 181 -12.72 13.98 -13.76
N LEU A 182 -12.47 12.92 -12.98
CA LEU A 182 -13.27 12.60 -11.81
C LEU A 182 -12.99 13.59 -10.68
N PRO A 183 -14.03 14.01 -9.93
CA PRO A 183 -13.84 14.85 -8.76
C PRO A 183 -13.23 14.05 -7.61
N ASN A 184 -12.46 14.70 -6.76
CA ASN A 184 -12.07 14.13 -5.46
C ASN A 184 -13.05 14.48 -4.34
N SER A 185 -14.15 15.17 -4.65
CA SER A 185 -15.14 15.70 -3.71
C SER A 185 -16.38 14.80 -3.57
N PHE A 186 -16.18 13.48 -3.62
CA PHE A 186 -17.26 12.52 -3.40
C PHE A 186 -17.83 12.65 -1.98
N ASP A 187 -19.12 12.35 -1.83
CA ASP A 187 -19.75 12.30 -0.52
C ASP A 187 -19.11 11.22 0.37
N LYS A 188 -18.90 11.52 1.65
CA LYS A 188 -18.22 10.59 2.58
C LYS A 188 -19.00 9.30 2.78
N ASN A 189 -20.33 9.35 2.85
CA ASN A 189 -21.14 8.13 3.00
C ASN A 189 -21.06 7.28 1.73
N PHE A 190 -21.00 7.91 0.55
CA PHE A 190 -20.72 7.19 -0.69
C PHE A 190 -19.38 6.46 -0.62
N LEU A 191 -18.30 7.14 -0.24
CA LEU A 191 -16.97 6.52 -0.14
C LEU A 191 -16.93 5.36 0.86
N TRP A 192 -17.54 5.53 2.05
CA TRP A 192 -17.68 4.45 3.02
C TRP A 192 -18.49 3.27 2.47
N SER A 193 -19.59 3.54 1.76
CA SER A 193 -20.42 2.48 1.17
C SER A 193 -19.66 1.62 0.16
N LYS A 194 -18.65 2.18 -0.53
CA LYS A 194 -17.80 1.42 -1.46
C LYS A 194 -16.84 0.48 -0.74
N ILE A 195 -16.17 0.98 0.30
CA ILE A 195 -15.29 0.18 1.17
C ILE A 195 -16.10 -0.98 1.79
N GLU A 196 -17.29 -0.69 2.32
CA GLU A 196 -18.14 -1.71 2.93
C GLU A 196 -18.71 -2.71 1.92
N ALA A 197 -19.05 -2.27 0.71
CA ALA A 197 -19.54 -3.17 -0.33
C ALA A 197 -18.49 -4.20 -0.72
N ASP A 198 -17.23 -3.78 -0.89
CA ASP A 198 -16.12 -4.70 -1.17
C ASP A 198 -15.92 -5.71 -0.03
N LEU A 199 -15.89 -5.24 1.22
CA LEU A 199 -15.71 -6.11 2.39
C LEU A 199 -16.85 -7.12 2.55
N ASN A 200 -18.12 -6.67 2.45
CA ASN A 200 -19.27 -7.56 2.57
C ASN A 200 -19.32 -8.60 1.43
N ALA A 201 -18.98 -8.19 0.20
CA ALA A 201 -18.92 -9.11 -0.92
C ALA A 201 -17.77 -10.12 -0.77
N ALA A 202 -16.64 -9.72 -0.18
CA ALA A 202 -15.55 -10.62 0.14
C ALA A 202 -15.91 -11.61 1.25
N ILE A 203 -16.56 -11.15 2.33
CA ILE A 203 -17.02 -11.99 3.45
C ILE A 203 -17.93 -13.14 2.98
N ALA A 204 -18.78 -12.89 1.98
CA ALA A 204 -19.68 -13.88 1.42
C ALA A 204 -18.98 -15.05 0.71
N VAL A 205 -17.71 -14.87 0.31
CA VAL A 205 -16.96 -15.82 -0.53
C VAL A 205 -15.74 -16.39 0.19
N LEU A 206 -15.00 -15.57 0.94
CA LEU A 206 -13.77 -15.99 1.60
C LEU A 206 -14.06 -17.08 2.64
N PRO A 207 -13.21 -18.11 2.75
CA PRO A 207 -13.23 -19.03 3.88
C PRO A 207 -12.63 -18.39 5.14
N GLU A 208 -12.90 -18.98 6.30
CA GLU A 208 -12.31 -18.53 7.57
C GLU A 208 -10.80 -18.77 7.64
N THR A 209 -10.30 -19.78 6.93
CA THR A 209 -8.87 -20.09 6.82
C THR A 209 -8.47 -20.21 5.35
N GLN A 210 -7.22 -19.85 5.03
CA GLN A 210 -6.65 -19.92 3.69
C GLN A 210 -5.47 -20.89 3.67
N ALA A 211 -5.35 -21.66 2.58
CA ALA A 211 -4.18 -22.51 2.36
C ALA A 211 -2.94 -21.70 1.98
N GLY A 212 -3.12 -20.59 1.26
CA GLY A 212 -2.05 -19.65 0.97
C GLY A 212 -1.75 -18.80 2.20
N LEU A 213 -0.60 -19.05 2.83
CA LEU A 213 -0.16 -18.29 3.99
C LEU A 213 0.05 -16.81 3.62
N GLY A 214 -0.32 -15.90 4.53
CA GLY A 214 -0.28 -14.46 4.28
C GLY A 214 -1.43 -13.89 3.43
N ARG A 215 -2.37 -14.71 2.94
CA ARG A 215 -3.55 -14.22 2.21
C ARG A 215 -4.66 -13.78 3.14
N VAL A 216 -5.46 -12.83 2.69
CA VAL A 216 -6.65 -12.39 3.43
C VAL A 216 -7.70 -13.51 3.48
N ASN A 217 -8.34 -13.65 4.64
CA ASN A 217 -9.43 -14.59 4.87
C ASN A 217 -10.69 -13.84 5.32
N LYS A 218 -11.78 -14.57 5.59
CA LYS A 218 -13.07 -13.97 6.01
C LYS A 218 -12.92 -13.13 7.28
N LEU A 219 -12.12 -13.58 8.24
CA LEU A 219 -11.92 -12.88 9.51
C LEU A 219 -11.11 -11.59 9.32
N VAL A 220 -10.17 -11.57 8.37
CA VAL A 220 -9.49 -10.32 7.96
C VAL A 220 -10.51 -9.32 7.41
N ALA A 221 -11.44 -9.76 6.56
CA ALA A 221 -12.49 -8.88 6.02
C ALA A 221 -13.42 -8.35 7.13
N HIS A 222 -13.79 -9.17 8.12
CA HIS A 222 -14.51 -8.72 9.31
C HIS A 222 -13.71 -7.72 10.15
N ALA A 223 -12.40 -7.92 10.32
CA ALA A 223 -11.55 -6.97 11.05
C ALA A 223 -11.49 -5.60 10.37
N TYR A 224 -11.36 -5.56 9.04
CA TYR A 224 -11.44 -4.30 8.28
C TYR A 224 -12.84 -3.67 8.37
N LEU A 225 -13.90 -4.47 8.34
CA LEU A 225 -15.26 -3.95 8.46
C LEU A 225 -15.50 -3.37 9.86
N ALA A 226 -15.00 -4.02 10.92
CA ALA A 226 -15.03 -3.48 12.27
C ALA A 226 -14.32 -2.11 12.35
N LYS A 227 -13.11 -1.99 11.76
CA LYS A 227 -12.39 -0.70 11.66
C LYS A 227 -13.19 0.35 10.90
N ALA A 228 -13.77 0.01 9.74
CA ALA A 228 -14.57 0.93 8.96
C ALA A 228 -15.81 1.43 9.73
N LYS A 229 -16.48 0.54 10.46
CA LYS A 229 -17.63 0.89 11.33
C LYS A 229 -17.24 1.75 12.52
N LEU A 230 -16.08 1.47 13.12
CA LEU A 230 -15.53 2.28 14.21
C LEU A 230 -15.26 3.73 13.78
N PHE A 231 -14.63 3.93 12.61
CA PHE A 231 -14.36 5.27 12.05
C PHE A 231 -15.63 6.05 11.68
N GLN A 232 -16.74 5.35 11.48
CA GLN A 232 -18.06 5.95 11.24
C GLN A 232 -18.89 6.11 12.51
N GLU A 233 -18.32 5.82 13.69
CA GLU A 233 -19.02 5.85 14.99
C GLU A 233 -20.22 4.89 15.05
N GLN A 234 -20.21 3.83 14.22
CA GLN A 234 -21.22 2.78 14.19
C GLN A 234 -20.83 1.65 15.15
N TRP A 235 -20.93 1.95 16.46
CA TRP A 235 -20.36 1.13 17.54
C TRP A 235 -20.91 -0.30 17.59
N ASN A 236 -22.22 -0.48 17.37
CA ASN A 236 -22.84 -1.80 17.48
C ASN A 236 -22.36 -2.73 16.36
N GLU A 237 -22.28 -2.23 15.14
CA GLU A 237 -21.78 -2.95 13.98
C GLU A 237 -20.27 -3.21 14.09
N ALA A 238 -19.52 -2.27 14.67
CA ALA A 238 -18.10 -2.47 14.97
C ALA A 238 -17.90 -3.62 15.96
N ILE A 239 -18.65 -3.64 17.07
CA ILE A 239 -18.62 -4.71 18.07
C ILE A 239 -19.01 -6.05 17.43
N ALA A 240 -20.12 -6.10 16.69
CA ALA A 240 -20.58 -7.33 16.07
C ALA A 240 -19.55 -7.96 15.12
N ASN A 241 -18.82 -7.15 14.35
CA ASN A 241 -17.75 -7.64 13.49
C ASN A 241 -16.49 -8.03 14.28
N ALA A 242 -16.13 -7.28 15.32
CA ALA A 242 -15.00 -7.61 16.18
C ALA A 242 -15.23 -8.95 16.92
N ASP A 243 -16.44 -9.20 17.42
CA ASP A 243 -16.81 -10.45 18.10
C ASP A 243 -16.62 -11.68 17.19
N LEU A 244 -16.88 -11.55 15.89
CA LEU A 244 -16.62 -12.63 14.93
C LEU A 244 -15.13 -12.93 14.78
N VAL A 245 -14.28 -11.91 14.81
CA VAL A 245 -12.81 -12.08 14.78
C VAL A 245 -12.32 -12.73 16.07
N LEU A 246 -12.81 -12.27 17.22
CA LEU A 246 -12.47 -12.81 18.55
C LEU A 246 -12.93 -14.27 18.74
N ALA A 247 -14.04 -14.65 18.13
CA ALA A 247 -14.51 -16.04 18.11
C ALA A 247 -13.66 -16.97 17.21
N GLY A 248 -12.77 -16.39 16.40
CA GLY A 248 -11.87 -17.10 15.50
C GLY A 248 -10.71 -17.84 16.20
N PRO A 249 -9.73 -18.31 15.42
CA PRO A 249 -8.60 -19.08 15.94
C PRO A 249 -7.53 -18.23 16.65
N TYR A 250 -7.61 -16.90 16.59
CA TYR A 250 -6.56 -16.00 17.08
C TYR A 250 -6.49 -15.91 18.60
N ARG A 251 -5.29 -15.75 19.16
CA ARG A 251 -5.03 -15.63 20.60
C ARG A 251 -4.01 -14.53 20.86
N LEU A 252 -4.09 -13.87 22.00
CA LEU A 252 -3.06 -12.90 22.39
C LEU A 252 -1.73 -13.62 22.64
N VAL A 253 -0.64 -13.06 22.16
CA VAL A 253 0.70 -13.54 22.49
C VAL A 253 1.00 -13.26 23.97
N GLU A 254 1.74 -14.17 24.62
CA GLU A 254 2.15 -13.97 26.01
C GLU A 254 3.27 -12.92 26.16
N ASP A 255 4.06 -12.75 25.11
CA ASP A 255 5.19 -11.83 25.03
C ASP A 255 4.96 -10.82 23.90
N ILE A 256 4.71 -9.57 24.25
CA ILE A 256 4.43 -8.50 23.29
C ILE A 256 5.64 -8.21 22.38
N GLU A 257 6.87 -8.50 22.81
CA GLU A 257 8.06 -8.32 21.97
C GLU A 257 8.07 -9.30 20.79
N ARG A 258 7.34 -10.42 20.91
CA ARG A 258 7.15 -11.43 19.86
C ARG A 258 6.10 -11.06 18.83
N LEU A 259 5.28 -10.04 19.10
CA LEU A 259 4.22 -9.60 18.19
C LEU A 259 4.76 -9.23 16.80
N TYR A 260 5.98 -8.71 16.75
CA TYR A 260 6.62 -8.17 15.53
C TYR A 260 7.92 -8.90 15.14
N SER A 261 8.41 -9.83 15.96
CA SER A 261 9.75 -10.42 15.82
C SER A 261 9.75 -11.93 15.55
N GLU A 262 8.58 -12.57 15.46
CA GLU A 262 8.49 -13.99 15.12
C GLU A 262 8.68 -14.25 13.62
N PRO A 263 9.70 -15.00 13.21
CA PRO A 263 9.86 -15.41 11.81
C PRO A 263 8.74 -16.36 11.40
N GLY A 264 8.08 -16.08 10.27
CA GLY A 264 6.99 -16.89 9.76
C GLY A 264 5.91 -16.04 9.09
N TYR A 265 4.72 -16.61 8.95
CA TYR A 265 3.58 -15.95 8.30
C TYR A 265 2.66 -15.22 9.31
N GLY A 266 3.25 -14.73 10.40
CA GLY A 266 2.57 -14.22 11.59
C GLY A 266 2.56 -15.21 12.75
N ASN A 267 2.04 -14.76 13.89
CA ASN A 267 1.82 -15.50 15.13
C ASN A 267 0.33 -15.72 15.41
N ASP A 268 0.02 -16.32 16.56
CA ASP A 268 -1.37 -16.61 16.95
C ASP A 268 -2.25 -15.36 17.13
N GLU A 269 -1.67 -14.17 17.30
CA GLU A 269 -2.41 -12.90 17.45
C GLU A 269 -2.62 -12.17 16.12
N ASN A 270 -1.72 -12.36 15.16
CA ASN A 270 -1.80 -11.65 13.88
C ASN A 270 -3.03 -12.10 13.08
N VAL A 271 -4.06 -11.26 13.04
CA VAL A 271 -5.22 -11.45 12.15
C VAL A 271 -4.79 -11.33 10.68
N PHE A 272 -3.90 -10.39 10.38
CA PHE A 272 -3.29 -10.19 9.07
C PHE A 272 -1.89 -9.61 9.23
N ALA A 273 -0.94 -10.06 8.40
CA ALA A 273 0.43 -9.58 8.40
C ALA A 273 0.93 -9.40 6.96
N ILE A 274 1.60 -8.28 6.70
CA ILE A 274 2.31 -8.03 5.44
C ILE A 274 3.56 -8.91 5.44
N GLN A 275 3.76 -9.64 4.36
CA GLN A 275 4.84 -10.63 4.27
C GLN A 275 6.10 -10.00 3.69
N TYR A 276 7.21 -10.24 4.38
CA TYR A 276 8.56 -9.82 3.98
C TYR A 276 9.46 -11.05 3.89
N SER A 277 10.53 -10.97 3.10
CA SER A 277 11.44 -12.09 2.89
C SER A 277 12.91 -11.68 2.87
N ILE A 278 13.74 -12.54 3.45
CA ILE A 278 15.20 -12.53 3.33
C ILE A 278 15.63 -13.71 2.48
N ASN A 279 16.78 -13.60 1.81
CA ASN A 279 17.36 -14.67 0.99
C ASN A 279 16.46 -15.17 -0.15
N ASP A 280 15.64 -14.29 -0.73
CA ASP A 280 14.72 -14.60 -1.83
C ASP A 280 15.33 -14.41 -3.23
N GLY A 281 16.61 -14.03 -3.30
CA GLY A 281 17.34 -13.78 -4.54
C GLY A 281 17.28 -12.32 -5.02
N SER A 282 16.56 -11.44 -4.33
CA SER A 282 16.69 -9.99 -4.51
C SER A 282 17.97 -9.45 -3.84
N GLU A 283 18.43 -8.26 -4.23
CA GLU A 283 19.71 -7.68 -3.78
C GLU A 283 19.77 -7.51 -2.26
N TYR A 284 18.68 -7.05 -1.65
CA TYR A 284 18.59 -6.75 -0.21
C TYR A 284 17.54 -7.60 0.53
N GLY A 285 16.78 -8.44 -0.17
CA GLY A 285 15.53 -9.02 0.34
C GLY A 285 14.32 -8.11 0.10
N ASN A 286 13.12 -8.68 0.10
CA ASN A 286 11.88 -7.92 0.23
C ASN A 286 11.64 -7.58 1.71
N LEU A 287 12.45 -6.67 2.24
CA LEU A 287 12.41 -6.25 3.64
C LEU A 287 11.36 -5.17 3.89
N ASN A 288 11.03 -4.95 5.16
CA ASN A 288 10.23 -3.80 5.59
C ASN A 288 11.09 -2.52 5.56
N PHE A 289 11.30 -1.97 4.37
CA PHE A 289 12.01 -0.71 4.17
C PHE A 289 11.23 0.52 4.67
N GLY A 290 9.93 0.37 5.02
CA GLY A 290 9.11 1.44 5.57
C GLY A 290 9.57 1.87 6.97
N ASP A 291 10.04 0.91 7.78
CA ASP A 291 10.47 1.18 9.15
C ASP A 291 12.00 1.29 9.27
N LEU A 292 12.72 1.37 8.14
CA LEU A 292 14.18 1.42 8.08
C LEU A 292 14.77 2.54 8.94
N LEU A 293 14.13 3.71 8.95
CA LEU A 293 14.63 4.88 9.67
C LEU A 293 14.33 4.86 11.17
N ASN A 294 13.48 3.95 11.64
CA ASN A 294 12.96 3.97 13.02
C ASN A 294 13.95 3.37 14.02
N SER A 295 15.00 2.71 13.52
CA SER A 295 16.04 2.16 14.38
C SER A 295 16.78 3.29 15.09
N PRO A 296 16.96 3.23 16.43
CA PRO A 296 17.70 4.24 17.16
C PRO A 296 19.15 4.39 16.69
N ASP A 297 19.68 5.60 16.80
CA ASP A 297 21.10 5.91 16.61
C ASP A 297 21.80 5.87 17.97
N SER A 298 22.71 4.92 18.17
CA SER A 298 23.58 4.87 19.34
C SER A 298 24.89 5.60 19.05
N PRO A 299 25.40 6.43 19.97
CA PRO A 299 26.65 7.12 19.76
C PRO A 299 27.82 6.14 19.56
N ALA A 300 28.37 6.18 18.35
CA ALA A 300 29.42 5.32 17.79
C ALA A 300 28.94 3.89 17.48
N ASP A 301 29.46 3.34 16.37
CA ASP A 301 29.29 1.95 15.91
C ASP A 301 29.65 0.94 17.01
N ASP A 302 28.80 0.79 18.02
CA ASP A 302 29.02 -0.12 19.12
C ASP A 302 28.82 -1.53 18.58
N ILE A 303 29.94 -2.22 18.38
CA ILE A 303 29.95 -3.58 17.88
C ILE A 303 29.20 -4.57 18.79
N ASN A 304 28.90 -4.19 20.04
CA ASN A 304 28.07 -4.96 20.96
C ASN A 304 26.57 -4.67 20.80
N HIS A 305 26.21 -3.56 20.15
CA HIS A 305 24.84 -3.16 19.83
C HIS A 305 24.71 -2.81 18.33
N PRO A 306 25.00 -3.75 17.41
CA PRO A 306 25.03 -3.49 15.97
C PRO A 306 23.66 -3.11 15.38
N TYR A 307 22.59 -3.24 16.17
CA TYR A 307 21.22 -2.89 15.81
C TYR A 307 20.84 -1.45 16.19
N LEU A 308 21.74 -0.67 16.78
CA LEU A 308 21.52 0.74 17.14
C LEU A 308 22.37 1.68 16.27
N ASN A 309 22.31 1.50 14.96
CA ASN A 309 23.03 2.34 13.97
C ASN A 309 22.05 2.86 12.90
N GLY A 310 20.82 3.16 13.31
CA GLY A 310 19.79 3.69 12.43
C GLY A 310 19.78 5.21 12.39
N ASP A 311 18.79 5.78 11.71
CA ASP A 311 18.66 7.23 11.56
C ASP A 311 17.82 7.87 12.67
N ASP A 312 17.30 7.08 13.62
CA ASP A 312 16.62 7.55 14.84
C ASP A 312 15.42 8.47 14.55
N PHE A 313 14.69 8.16 13.50
CA PHE A 313 13.36 8.71 13.26
C PHE A 313 12.34 7.98 14.16
N ASP A 314 11.19 8.61 14.43
CA ASP A 314 10.11 8.02 15.24
C ASP A 314 10.46 7.82 16.74
N LYS A 315 10.93 8.89 17.39
CA LYS A 315 11.37 8.85 18.80
C LYS A 315 10.19 8.86 19.77
N PRO A 316 10.05 7.91 20.69
CA PRO A 316 8.99 7.93 21.70
C PRO A 316 8.89 9.28 22.42
N SER A 317 7.70 9.85 22.45
CA SER A 317 7.48 11.13 23.11
C SER A 317 7.40 10.97 24.63
N GLN A 318 7.48 12.08 25.37
CA GLN A 318 7.23 12.02 26.81
C GLN A 318 5.76 11.65 27.12
N ASN A 319 4.83 11.89 26.19
CA ASN A 319 3.42 11.54 26.38
C ASN A 319 3.23 10.03 26.41
N ILE A 320 3.81 9.29 25.46
CA ILE A 320 3.70 7.84 25.46
C ILE A 320 4.37 7.24 26.69
N VAL A 321 5.55 7.74 27.08
CA VAL A 321 6.21 7.31 28.33
C VAL A 321 5.33 7.58 29.56
N ASN A 322 4.64 8.72 29.60
CA ASN A 322 3.73 9.03 30.69
C ASN A 322 2.49 8.13 30.72
N ALA A 323 2.02 7.62 29.57
CA ALA A 323 0.89 6.71 29.50
C ALA A 323 1.19 5.36 30.18
N PHE A 324 2.46 4.95 30.22
CA PHE A 324 2.93 3.74 30.90
C PHE A 324 3.47 4.01 32.32
N LYS A 325 3.43 5.26 32.81
CA LYS A 325 3.85 5.56 34.18
C LYS A 325 2.87 4.96 35.17
N VAL A 326 3.43 4.08 35.98
CA VAL A 326 2.78 3.40 37.10
C VAL A 326 3.16 4.07 38.42
N ASP A 327 2.36 3.85 39.46
CA ASP A 327 2.72 4.32 40.80
C ASP A 327 3.70 3.36 41.49
N GLU A 328 3.99 3.57 42.78
CA GLU A 328 4.92 2.72 43.53
C GLU A 328 4.49 1.24 43.62
N ASN A 329 3.25 0.93 43.26
CA ASN A 329 2.67 -0.41 43.28
C ASN A 329 2.53 -1.05 41.90
N GLY A 330 2.94 -0.37 40.82
CA GLY A 330 2.61 -0.80 39.45
C GLY A 330 1.22 -0.32 39.05
#